data_AF-A0A7C7GBF5-F1
#
_entry.id   AF-A0A7C7GBF5-F1
#
_cell.length_a   1.000
_cell.length_b   1.000
_cell.length_c   1.000
_cell.angle_alpha   90.00
_cell.angle_beta   90.00
_cell.angle_gamma   90.00
#
_symmetry.space_group_name_H-M   'P 1'
#
loop_
_entity.id
_entity.type
_entity.pdbx_description
1 polymer ?
#
loop_
_entity_poly.entity_id
_entity_poly.type
_entity_poly.pdbx_seq_one_letter_code
_entity_poly.pdbx_strand_id
1 'polypeptide(L)' 'KQTESTWDAQGNAVSGPLEGNVLKFVPSFISEWYGWSGYHPETQLFAQAR' A
#
# COMPACT_ATOMS: atom_id res chain seq x y z
N LYS A 1 -15.11 3.57 -11.55
CA LYS A 1 -14.76 4.97 -11.92
C LYS A 1 -13.74 5.46 -10.91
N GLN A 2 -12.67 6.12 -11.33
CA GLN A 2 -11.71 6.76 -10.42
C GLN A 2 -12.33 8.07 -9.89
N THR A 3 -12.08 8.41 -8.63
CA THR A 3 -12.68 9.57 -7.93
C THR A 3 -11.78 10.82 -7.94
N GLU A 4 -10.61 10.73 -8.58
CA GLU A 4 -9.58 11.77 -8.60
C GLU A 4 -9.12 12.23 -7.20
N SER A 5 -9.31 11.39 -6.18
CA SER A 5 -8.84 11.65 -4.82
C SER A 5 -7.48 10.99 -4.60
N THR A 6 -6.60 11.64 -3.85
CA THR A 6 -5.34 11.04 -3.37
C THR A 6 -5.57 10.40 -2.01
N TRP A 7 -5.01 9.20 -1.81
CA TRP A 7 -5.20 8.40 -0.60
C TRP A 7 -3.83 8.07 0.02
N ASP A 8 -3.77 8.04 1.35
CA ASP A 8 -2.62 7.47 2.05
C ASP A 8 -2.66 5.94 2.10
N ALA A 9 -1.60 5.32 2.64
CA ALA A 9 -1.50 3.86 2.73
C ALA A 9 -2.53 3.22 3.68
N GLN A 10 -3.14 4.02 4.57
CA GLN A 10 -4.19 3.59 5.50
C GLN A 10 -5.58 3.70 4.89
N GLY A 11 -5.71 4.28 3.69
CA GLY A 11 -6.97 4.47 3.00
C GLY A 11 -7.72 5.73 3.42
N ASN A 12 -7.05 6.74 3.99
CA ASN A 12 -7.63 8.06 4.21
C ASN A 12 -7.48 8.90 2.95
N ALA A 13 -8.54 9.59 2.53
CA ALA A 13 -8.47 10.56 1.44
C ALA A 13 -7.81 11.85 1.96
N VAL A 14 -6.61 12.14 1.47
CA VAL A 14 -5.81 13.29 1.90
C VAL A 14 -6.00 14.52 1.01
N SER A 15 -6.59 14.35 -0.18
CA SER A 15 -6.97 15.47 -1.06
C SER A 15 -7.96 15.03 -2.15
N GLY A 16 -8.64 16.02 -2.74
CA GLY A 16 -9.56 15.84 -3.86
C GLY A 16 -11.02 15.65 -3.43
N PRO A 17 -11.90 15.17 -4.32
CA PRO A 17 -13.36 15.20 -4.08
C PRO A 17 -13.87 14.40 -2.87
N LEU A 18 -13.06 13.49 -2.32
CA LEU A 18 -13.42 12.66 -1.17
C LEU A 18 -12.58 12.96 0.06
N GLU A 19 -11.85 14.08 0.11
CA GLU A 19 -11.04 14.47 1.28
C GLU A 19 -11.81 14.33 2.60
N GLY A 20 -11.18 13.71 3.60
CA GLY A 20 -11.80 13.40 4.90
C GLY A 20 -12.56 12.08 4.96
N ASN A 21 -12.82 11.42 3.82
CA ASN A 21 -13.39 10.08 3.79
C ASN A 21 -12.32 8.99 4.04
N VAL A 22 -12.79 7.83 4.49
CA VAL A 22 -11.95 6.65 4.76
C VAL A 22 -12.49 5.45 3.98
N LEU A 23 -11.60 4.71 3.31
CA LEU A 23 -11.96 3.48 2.62
C LEU A 23 -12.38 2.39 3.62
N LYS A 24 -13.25 1.48 3.18
CA LYS A 24 -13.51 0.26 3.93
C LYS A 24 -12.24 -0.60 3.93
N PHE A 25 -11.68 -0.84 5.12
CA PHE A 25 -10.52 -1.72 5.27
C PHE A 25 -10.82 -3.14 4.75
N VAL A 26 -9.86 -3.70 4.03
CA VAL A 26 -9.86 -5.11 3.61
C VAL A 26 -8.75 -5.85 4.36
N PRO A 27 -8.94 -7.15 4.67
CA PRO A 27 -7.94 -7.93 5.39
C PRO A 27 -6.56 -7.81 4.72
N SER A 28 -5.64 -7.17 5.43
CA SER A 28 -4.28 -6.89 5.00
C SER A 28 -3.40 -6.66 6.23
N PHE A 29 -2.09 -6.68 6.04
CA PHE A 29 -1.12 -6.42 7.10
C PHE A 29 0.11 -5.70 6.53
N ILE A 30 0.80 -4.95 7.39
CA ILE A 30 2.08 -4.32 7.06
C ILE A 30 3.17 -5.35 7.28
N SER A 31 4.08 -5.50 6.32
CA SER A 31 5.22 -6.38 6.42
C SER A 31 6.48 -5.66 5.97
N GLU A 32 7.57 -5.91 6.68
CA GLU A 32 8.89 -5.53 6.22
C GLU A 32 9.33 -6.44 5.08
N TRP A 33 10.04 -5.89 4.08
CA TRP A 33 10.44 -6.65 2.89
C TRP A 33 11.23 -7.92 3.23
N TYR A 34 12.09 -7.87 4.26
CA TYR A 34 12.89 -9.01 4.68
C TYR A 34 12.03 -10.09 5.34
N GLY A 35 11.01 -9.69 6.11
CA GLY A 35 10.04 -10.59 6.69
C GLY A 35 9.24 -11.29 5.60
N TRP A 36 8.72 -10.52 4.64
CA TRP A 36 8.02 -11.05 3.47
C TRP A 36 8.87 -12.08 2.71
N SER A 37 10.13 -11.76 2.40
CA SER A 37 11.02 -12.70 1.68
C SER A 37 11.31 -13.99 2.44
N GLY A 38 11.26 -13.97 3.78
CA GLY A 38 11.39 -15.15 4.61
C GLY A 38 10.17 -16.07 4.54
N TYR A 39 8.96 -15.50 4.45
CA TYR A 39 7.71 -16.25 4.31
C TYR A 39 7.37 -16.64 2.86
N HIS A 40 7.85 -15.87 1.89
CA HIS A 40 7.60 -16.01 0.45
C HIS A 40 8.94 -16.11 -0.32
N PRO A 41 9.64 -17.25 -0.23
CA PRO A 41 10.99 -17.41 -0.78
C PRO A 41 11.08 -17.30 -2.31
N GLU A 42 9.95 -17.43 -3.01
CA GLU A 42 9.83 -17.21 -4.46
C GLU A 42 9.87 -15.73 -4.86
N THR A 43 9.73 -14.81 -3.89
CA THR A 43 9.75 -13.36 -4.15
C THR A 43 11.12 -12.96 -4.68
N GLN A 44 11.16 -12.39 -5.89
CA GLN A 44 12.38 -11.86 -6.47
C GLN A 44 12.74 -10.51 -5.83
N LEU A 45 13.96 -10.42 -5.28
CA LEU A 45 14.50 -9.17 -4.75
C LEU A 45 15.39 -8.50 -5.81
N PHE A 46 15.11 -7.23 -6.06
CA PHE A 46 15.89 -6.41 -6.98
C PHE A 46 16.64 -5.34 -6.18
N ALA A 47 17.96 -5.29 -6.36
CA ALA A 47 18.79 -4.21 -5.84
C ALA A 47 19.20 -3.31 -7.01
N GLN A 48 19.31 -2.00 -6.76
CA GLN A 48 19.82 -1.08 -7.77
C GLN A 48 21.30 -1.37 -8.00
N ALA A 49 21.70 -1.55 -9.26
CA ALA A 49 23.12 -1.58 -9.62
C ALA A 49 23.72 -0.20 -9.34
N ARG A 50 24.88 -0.19 -8.70
CA ARG A 50 25.59 1.03 -8.30
C ARG A 50 26.18 1.76 -9.50
#